data_AF-A0A150NWR4-F1
#
_entry.id   AF-A0A150NWR4-F1
#
_cell.length_a   1.000
_cell.length_b   1.000
_cell.length_c   1.000
_cell.angle_alpha   90.00
_cell.angle_beta   90.00
_cell.angle_gamma   90.00
#
_symmetry.space_group_name_H-M   'P 1'
#
loop_
_entity.id
_entity.type
_entity.pdbx_description
1 polymer ?
#
loop_
_entity_poly.entity_id
_entity_poly.type
_entity_poly.pdbx_seq_one_letter_code
_entity_poly.pdbx_strand_id
1 'polypeptide(L)'
;MKLHITNLYGMARESTATIAQNAVQKIASQLGFRELGIYFYHASAETVEERSRRLDGILASVSMGDVVIFQTPTWNGLEFEREFLSKLKLLNVKIIVFVHDVIPLMFKANEFLMQDYINLYNMADSIILPSEAMKEKLLQKGLNVKKIIFQRMWDHPHDLDLHEPIFKKEIYFAGNLSRFPELKTWEGTIPLTVFTNEEPFPLSNQVYIAGWKTDEEMLLELSKGGFGLVWTTYQNEEQNVDYYSMNVSYKLSTYLAAGIPVIIPATLSNSDFIVEQGLGFVVDNLEEASNLVEQLSEEAYLQMCSRVGYFSFLLSQGFYAKQFLLQAVFELGISHNQQSRGIQLLTITNSQDLEQIEYLVEQLPECDFSIAARTVMGPRLTDLAEKENVYLYPASDSEKIEELLDKTDLYLDINYGGEVDGVFNRLLEKIFLVLPSIKHKMEKKASISFLSKMLMLW
;
A
#
# COMPACT_ATOMS: atom_id res chain seq x y z
N MET A 1 -13.14 13.54 -15.07
CA MET A 1 -11.83 12.89 -14.89
C MET A 1 -12.07 11.49 -14.36
N LYS A 2 -11.73 10.43 -15.12
CA LYS A 2 -11.75 9.04 -14.66
C LYS A 2 -10.35 8.65 -14.17
N LEU A 3 -10.31 7.75 -13.20
CA LEU A 3 -9.09 7.17 -12.66
C LEU A 3 -8.91 5.77 -13.23
N HIS A 4 -7.74 5.47 -13.78
CA HIS A 4 -7.41 4.17 -14.33
C HIS A 4 -6.13 3.62 -13.70
N ILE A 5 -6.02 2.30 -13.61
CA ILE A 5 -4.81 1.60 -13.17
C ILE A 5 -4.56 0.39 -14.06
N THR A 6 -3.33 0.19 -14.50
CA THR A 6 -2.95 -1.00 -15.27
C THR A 6 -2.88 -2.23 -14.39
N ASN A 7 -3.11 -3.42 -14.93
CA ASN A 7 -3.03 -4.66 -14.16
C ASN A 7 -2.56 -5.84 -15.01
N LEU A 8 -1.56 -6.56 -14.53
CA LEU A 8 -0.94 -7.68 -15.26
C LEU A 8 -1.69 -9.00 -15.05
N TYR A 9 -1.79 -9.80 -16.12
CA TYR A 9 -2.32 -11.17 -16.12
C TYR A 9 -1.46 -12.11 -16.99
N GLY A 10 -1.70 -13.41 -16.91
CA GLY A 10 -1.12 -14.39 -17.84
C GLY A 10 0.25 -14.96 -17.46
N MET A 11 0.81 -14.55 -16.31
CA MET A 11 1.97 -15.21 -15.72
C MET A 11 1.57 -16.49 -14.96
N ALA A 12 2.58 -17.28 -14.55
CA ALA A 12 2.38 -18.41 -13.64
C ALA A 12 1.65 -17.97 -12.37
N ARG A 13 0.83 -18.86 -11.80
CA ARG A 13 -0.04 -18.57 -10.63
C ARG A 13 0.78 -18.13 -9.41
N GLU A 14 2.01 -18.59 -9.33
CA GLU A 14 2.96 -18.34 -8.24
C GLU A 14 3.77 -17.03 -8.45
N SER A 15 3.52 -16.29 -9.54
CA SER A 15 4.25 -15.05 -9.84
C SER A 15 3.88 -13.94 -8.86
N THR A 16 4.82 -13.61 -7.97
CA THR A 16 4.69 -12.50 -7.01
C THR A 16 4.41 -11.16 -7.71
N ALA A 17 4.96 -10.94 -8.91
CA ALA A 17 4.73 -9.70 -9.66
C ALA A 17 3.25 -9.53 -10.05
N THR A 18 2.61 -10.61 -10.53
CA THR A 18 1.18 -10.59 -10.88
C THR A 18 0.31 -10.49 -9.63
N ILE A 19 0.64 -11.24 -8.57
CA ILE A 19 -0.06 -11.19 -7.29
C ILE A 19 -0.08 -9.75 -6.72
N ALA A 20 1.09 -9.09 -6.70
CA ALA A 20 1.21 -7.72 -6.19
C ALA A 20 0.40 -6.70 -7.02
N GLN A 21 0.47 -6.75 -8.35
CA GLN A 21 -0.31 -5.85 -9.21
C GLN A 21 -1.81 -6.07 -9.07
N ASN A 22 -2.25 -7.34 -9.00
CA ASN A 22 -3.65 -7.68 -8.81
C ASN A 22 -4.18 -7.23 -7.44
N ALA A 23 -3.37 -7.36 -6.39
CA ALA A 23 -3.74 -6.89 -5.05
C ALA A 23 -3.97 -5.37 -5.03
N VAL A 24 -3.06 -4.59 -5.61
CA VAL A 24 -3.20 -3.13 -5.70
C VAL A 24 -4.37 -2.74 -6.59
N GLN A 25 -4.56 -3.41 -7.73
CA GLN A 25 -5.73 -3.15 -8.59
C GLN A 25 -7.04 -3.43 -7.86
N LYS A 26 -7.14 -4.54 -7.12
CA LYS A 26 -8.32 -4.88 -6.31
C LYS A 26 -8.62 -3.77 -5.31
N ILE A 27 -7.61 -3.26 -4.61
CA ILE A 27 -7.74 -2.11 -3.70
C ILE A 27 -8.20 -0.87 -4.47
N ALA A 28 -7.55 -0.53 -5.59
CA ALA A 28 -7.88 0.63 -6.41
C ALA A 28 -9.33 0.57 -6.94
N SER A 29 -9.84 -0.61 -7.27
CA SER A 29 -11.23 -0.80 -7.72
C SER A 29 -12.25 -0.39 -6.64
N GLN A 30 -11.92 -0.63 -5.36
CA GLN A 30 -12.74 -0.18 -4.22
C GLN A 30 -12.76 1.36 -4.13
N LEU A 31 -11.77 2.03 -4.71
CA LEU A 31 -11.64 3.49 -4.78
C LEU A 31 -12.29 4.08 -6.04
N GLY A 32 -12.94 3.25 -6.85
CA GLY A 32 -13.57 3.67 -8.10
C GLY A 32 -12.59 3.76 -9.29
N PHE A 33 -11.37 3.25 -9.18
CA PHE A 33 -10.46 3.16 -10.31
C PHE A 33 -10.94 2.10 -11.30
N ARG A 34 -10.72 2.37 -12.58
CA ARG A 34 -11.01 1.47 -13.69
C ARG A 34 -9.75 0.72 -14.07
N GLU A 35 -9.91 -0.55 -14.37
CA GLU A 35 -8.79 -1.39 -14.73
C GLU A 35 -8.44 -1.27 -16.22
N LEU A 36 -7.13 -1.25 -16.50
CA LEU A 36 -6.57 -1.44 -17.84
C LEU A 36 -5.78 -2.76 -17.83
N GLY A 37 -6.46 -3.85 -18.20
CA GLY A 37 -5.87 -5.18 -18.19
C GLY A 37 -4.77 -5.35 -19.24
N ILE A 38 -3.62 -5.87 -18.82
CA ILE A 38 -2.45 -6.16 -19.65
C ILE A 38 -2.14 -7.65 -19.51
N TYR A 39 -2.12 -8.38 -20.62
CA TYR A 39 -1.73 -9.78 -20.61
C TYR A 39 -0.22 -9.92 -20.84
N PHE A 40 0.44 -10.84 -20.14
CA PHE A 40 1.84 -11.22 -20.33
C PHE A 40 1.96 -12.21 -21.48
N TYR A 41 2.81 -11.92 -22.46
CA TYR A 41 2.97 -12.73 -23.66
C TYR A 41 4.37 -12.57 -24.26
N HIS A 42 4.67 -13.34 -25.31
CA HIS A 42 5.91 -13.22 -26.09
C HIS A 42 5.88 -11.97 -26.98
N ALA A 43 5.98 -10.79 -26.37
CA ALA A 43 5.88 -9.50 -27.05
C ALA A 43 6.96 -9.26 -28.12
N SER A 44 8.11 -9.95 -28.03
CA SER A 44 9.19 -9.86 -29.03
C SER A 44 8.81 -10.38 -30.42
N ALA A 45 7.74 -11.20 -30.52
CA ALA A 45 7.24 -11.71 -31.79
C ALA A 45 6.18 -10.80 -32.44
N GLU A 46 5.71 -9.77 -31.73
CA GLU A 46 4.65 -8.89 -32.19
C GLU A 46 5.20 -7.72 -33.02
N THR A 47 4.56 -7.43 -34.16
CA THR A 47 4.93 -6.26 -34.96
C THR A 47 4.52 -4.95 -34.28
N VAL A 48 5.13 -3.84 -34.70
CA VAL A 48 4.80 -2.51 -34.17
C VAL A 48 3.32 -2.16 -34.42
N GLU A 49 2.78 -2.50 -35.59
CA GLU A 49 1.39 -2.23 -35.93
C GLU A 49 0.40 -3.06 -35.11
N GLU A 50 0.71 -4.33 -34.86
CA GLU A 50 -0.12 -5.21 -34.03
C GLU A 50 -0.13 -4.76 -32.57
N ARG A 51 1.05 -4.43 -32.03
CA ARG A 51 1.18 -3.89 -30.68
C ARG A 51 0.40 -2.59 -30.54
N SER A 52 0.50 -1.68 -31.51
CA SER A 52 -0.23 -0.43 -31.51
C SER A 52 -1.76 -0.64 -31.44
N ARG A 53 -2.31 -1.56 -32.23
CA ARG A 53 -3.74 -1.91 -32.20
C ARG A 53 -4.16 -2.58 -30.89
N ARG A 54 -3.31 -3.44 -30.32
CA ARG A 54 -3.56 -4.05 -29.00
C ARG A 54 -3.66 -2.98 -27.93
N LEU A 55 -2.70 -2.05 -27.93
CA LEU A 55 -2.69 -0.94 -26.98
C LEU A 55 -3.90 -0.02 -27.16
N ASP A 56 -4.37 0.21 -28.38
CA ASP A 56 -5.64 0.93 -28.62
C ASP A 56 -6.84 0.22 -27.98
N GLY A 57 -6.86 -1.12 -28.03
CA GLY A 57 -7.87 -1.92 -27.33
C GLY A 57 -7.80 -1.79 -25.81
N ILE A 58 -6.60 -1.85 -25.23
CA ILE A 58 -6.38 -1.67 -23.78
C ILE A 58 -6.82 -0.26 -23.35
N LEU A 59 -6.50 0.76 -24.15
CA LEU A 59 -6.77 2.17 -23.85
C LEU A 59 -8.15 2.65 -24.29
N ALA A 60 -9.03 1.78 -24.80
CA ALA A 60 -10.30 2.17 -25.40
C ALA A 60 -11.24 2.96 -24.46
N SER A 61 -11.10 2.80 -23.14
CA SER A 61 -11.91 3.51 -22.14
C SER A 61 -11.30 4.82 -21.62
N VAL A 62 -10.06 5.11 -22.01
CA VAL A 62 -9.26 6.26 -21.56
C VAL A 62 -9.61 7.49 -22.40
N SER A 63 -9.80 8.62 -21.75
CA SER A 63 -10.16 9.88 -22.41
C SER A 63 -9.24 11.01 -21.97
N MET A 64 -9.15 12.07 -22.78
CA MET A 64 -8.39 13.28 -22.44
C MET A 64 -8.75 13.80 -21.04
N GLY A 65 -7.73 14.13 -20.25
CA GLY A 65 -7.90 14.61 -18.86
C GLY A 65 -8.19 13.53 -17.83
N ASP A 66 -8.20 12.24 -18.20
CA ASP A 66 -8.17 11.13 -17.23
C ASP A 66 -6.80 11.03 -16.54
N VAL A 67 -6.75 10.27 -15.44
CA VAL A 67 -5.50 9.89 -14.75
C VAL A 67 -5.27 8.40 -14.96
N VAL A 68 -4.04 8.02 -15.31
CA VAL A 68 -3.65 6.62 -15.49
C VAL A 68 -2.45 6.31 -14.59
N ILE A 69 -2.63 5.34 -13.68
CA ILE A 69 -1.56 4.73 -12.90
C ILE A 69 -1.02 3.54 -13.67
N PHE A 70 0.25 3.63 -14.07
CA PHE A 70 0.98 2.59 -14.76
C PHE A 70 1.82 1.78 -13.76
N GLN A 71 1.35 0.59 -13.41
CA GLN A 71 2.10 -0.38 -12.61
C GLN A 71 3.22 -0.99 -13.48
N THR A 72 4.48 -0.67 -13.17
CA THR A 72 5.66 -1.06 -13.95
C THR A 72 6.58 -2.00 -13.16
N PRO A 73 7.18 -3.03 -13.79
CA PRO A 73 7.11 -3.37 -15.20
C PRO A 73 5.88 -4.21 -15.57
N THR A 74 5.55 -4.21 -16.85
CA THR A 74 4.56 -5.11 -17.47
C THR A 74 5.13 -6.50 -17.76
N TRP A 75 6.47 -6.61 -17.71
CA TRP A 75 7.24 -7.78 -18.12
C TRP A 75 7.12 -8.16 -19.61
N ASN A 76 6.41 -7.37 -20.43
CA ASN A 76 6.34 -7.53 -21.88
C ASN A 76 7.53 -6.85 -22.62
N GLY A 77 8.54 -6.37 -21.90
CA GLY A 77 9.72 -5.71 -22.48
C GLY A 77 9.58 -4.20 -22.65
N LEU A 78 10.73 -3.56 -22.84
CA LEU A 78 10.87 -2.10 -22.83
C LEU A 78 10.05 -1.42 -23.94
N GLU A 79 9.97 -2.05 -25.11
CA GLU A 79 9.23 -1.52 -26.26
C GLU A 79 7.73 -1.43 -25.98
N PHE A 80 7.17 -2.41 -25.26
CA PHE A 80 5.76 -2.38 -24.85
C PHE A 80 5.48 -1.19 -23.93
N GLU A 81 6.30 -1.01 -22.90
CA GLU A 81 6.14 0.08 -21.93
C GLU A 81 6.31 1.45 -22.58
N ARG A 82 7.30 1.58 -23.47
CA ARG A 82 7.56 2.82 -24.23
C ARG A 82 6.36 3.20 -25.08
N GLU A 83 5.79 2.26 -25.81
CA GLU A 83 4.66 2.52 -26.69
C GLU A 83 3.38 2.81 -25.90
N PHE A 84 3.15 2.09 -24.80
CA PHE A 84 2.04 2.33 -23.89
C PHE A 84 2.07 3.76 -23.32
N LEU A 85 3.20 4.17 -22.73
CA LEU A 85 3.36 5.52 -22.19
C LEU A 85 3.26 6.58 -23.29
N SER A 86 3.80 6.31 -24.50
CA SER A 86 3.72 7.24 -25.63
C SER A 86 2.27 7.48 -26.06
N LYS A 87 1.44 6.43 -26.14
CA LYS A 87 0.01 6.57 -26.43
C LYS A 87 -0.73 7.35 -25.34
N LEU A 88 -0.40 7.14 -24.06
CA LEU A 88 -0.95 7.95 -22.97
C LEU A 88 -0.61 9.44 -23.12
N LYS A 89 0.64 9.78 -23.48
CA LYS A 89 1.02 11.18 -23.76
C LYS A 89 0.21 11.79 -24.90
N LEU A 90 -0.05 11.02 -25.97
CA LEU A 90 -0.87 11.47 -27.11
C LEU A 90 -2.34 11.71 -26.72
N LEU A 91 -2.88 10.93 -25.78
CA LEU A 91 -4.23 11.12 -25.24
C LEU A 91 -4.33 12.32 -24.27
N ASN A 92 -3.21 12.96 -23.93
CA ASN A 92 -3.14 14.08 -22.99
C ASN A 92 -3.81 13.77 -21.64
N VAL A 93 -3.50 12.58 -21.10
CA VAL A 93 -3.84 12.16 -19.74
C VAL A 93 -2.76 12.58 -18.75
N LYS A 94 -3.09 12.51 -17.46
CA LYS A 94 -2.10 12.54 -16.38
C LYS A 94 -1.55 11.15 -16.13
N ILE A 95 -0.23 11.01 -16.12
CA ILE A 95 0.45 9.72 -15.98
C ILE A 95 1.11 9.65 -14.61
N ILE A 96 0.74 8.65 -13.82
CA ILE A 96 1.46 8.25 -12.61
C ILE A 96 2.19 6.95 -12.93
N VAL A 97 3.49 6.88 -12.73
CA VAL A 97 4.24 5.62 -12.81
C VAL A 97 4.32 5.03 -11.40
N PHE A 98 3.86 3.80 -11.21
CA PHE A 98 4.02 3.08 -9.96
C PHE A 98 5.04 1.95 -10.13
N VAL A 99 6.22 2.14 -9.55
CA VAL A 99 7.36 1.22 -9.69
C VAL A 99 7.25 0.07 -8.70
N HIS A 100 6.90 -1.11 -9.20
CA HIS A 100 7.01 -2.37 -8.46
C HIS A 100 8.46 -2.86 -8.48
N ASP A 101 9.08 -2.81 -9.67
CA ASP A 101 10.45 -3.25 -9.87
C ASP A 101 11.21 -2.38 -10.87
N VAL A 102 12.53 -2.33 -10.72
CA VAL A 102 13.46 -1.68 -11.66
C VAL A 102 14.41 -2.72 -12.23
N ILE A 103 14.03 -3.33 -13.36
CA ILE A 103 14.77 -4.44 -14.00
C ILE A 103 16.29 -4.18 -14.12
N PRO A 104 16.76 -3.00 -14.58
CA PRO A 104 18.20 -2.70 -14.68
C PRO A 104 18.93 -2.66 -13.34
N LEU A 105 18.21 -2.43 -12.23
CA LEU A 105 18.77 -2.47 -10.89
C LEU A 105 18.67 -3.85 -10.25
N MET A 106 17.77 -4.73 -10.71
CA MET A 106 17.64 -6.11 -10.21
C MET A 106 18.76 -7.02 -10.72
N PHE A 107 19.06 -6.91 -12.01
CA PHE A 107 19.97 -7.81 -12.73
C PHE A 107 21.12 -7.02 -13.35
N LYS A 108 22.35 -7.36 -13.00
CA LYS A 108 23.55 -6.66 -13.52
C LYS A 108 23.64 -6.73 -15.04
N ALA A 109 23.23 -7.85 -15.62
CA ALA A 109 23.18 -8.03 -17.08
C ALA A 109 22.26 -7.03 -17.78
N ASN A 110 21.31 -6.41 -17.07
CA ASN A 110 20.36 -5.44 -17.61
C ASN A 110 20.74 -3.99 -17.29
N GLU A 111 21.89 -3.72 -16.65
CA GLU A 111 22.29 -2.36 -16.28
C GLU A 111 22.37 -1.42 -17.50
N PHE A 112 22.68 -1.95 -18.69
CA PHE A 112 22.72 -1.18 -19.94
C PHE A 112 21.36 -0.54 -20.30
N LEU A 113 20.24 -1.08 -19.79
CA LEU A 113 18.90 -0.55 -19.99
C LEU A 113 18.56 0.60 -19.02
N MET A 114 19.43 0.94 -18.06
CA MET A 114 19.10 1.89 -17.01
C MET A 114 18.64 3.24 -17.55
N GLN A 115 19.33 3.79 -18.56
CA GLN A 115 18.95 5.09 -19.12
C GLN A 115 17.61 5.04 -19.84
N ASP A 116 17.27 3.91 -20.47
CA ASP A 116 15.97 3.72 -21.10
C ASP A 116 14.83 3.73 -20.08
N TYR A 117 14.99 3.04 -18.96
CA TYR A 117 14.00 3.06 -17.87
C TYR A 117 13.87 4.46 -17.26
N ILE A 118 14.97 5.19 -17.06
CA ILE A 118 14.91 6.59 -16.60
C ILE A 118 14.13 7.46 -17.58
N ASN A 119 14.35 7.29 -18.89
CA ASN A 119 13.62 8.02 -19.91
C ASN A 119 12.13 7.68 -19.89
N LEU A 120 11.74 6.42 -19.65
CA LEU A 120 10.35 6.02 -19.46
C LEU A 120 9.74 6.68 -18.21
N TYR A 121 10.43 6.63 -17.08
CA TYR A 121 9.95 7.20 -15.82
C TYR A 121 9.76 8.72 -15.93
N ASN A 122 10.66 9.42 -16.64
CA ASN A 122 10.57 10.85 -16.89
C ASN A 122 9.40 11.26 -17.81
N MET A 123 8.62 10.31 -18.36
CA MET A 123 7.37 10.63 -19.07
C MET A 123 6.21 10.95 -18.12
N ALA A 124 6.33 10.57 -16.85
CA ALA A 124 5.28 10.68 -15.83
C ALA A 124 5.10 12.10 -15.29
N ASP A 125 3.88 12.43 -14.86
CA ASP A 125 3.58 13.65 -14.08
C ASP A 125 3.90 13.45 -12.58
N SER A 126 3.80 12.21 -12.08
CA SER A 126 4.17 11.80 -10.71
C SER A 126 4.66 10.35 -10.72
N ILE A 127 5.46 9.96 -9.72
CA ILE A 127 6.00 8.61 -9.59
C ILE A 127 5.84 8.07 -8.16
N ILE A 128 5.34 6.85 -8.02
CA ILE A 128 5.28 6.12 -6.75
C ILE A 128 6.47 5.16 -6.73
N LEU A 129 7.31 5.29 -5.70
CA LEU A 129 8.53 4.53 -5.50
C LEU A 129 8.46 3.70 -4.21
N PRO A 130 9.18 2.58 -4.12
CA PRO A 130 9.19 1.72 -2.93
C PRO A 130 9.75 2.44 -1.68
N SER A 131 10.87 3.15 -1.81
CA SER A 131 11.63 3.73 -0.70
C SER A 131 12.40 5.01 -1.07
N GLU A 132 12.87 5.76 -0.06
CA GLU A 132 13.76 6.91 -0.25
C GLU A 132 15.09 6.49 -0.91
N ALA A 133 15.66 5.34 -0.53
CA ALA A 133 16.87 4.81 -1.15
C ALA A 133 16.71 4.55 -2.66
N MET A 134 15.54 4.05 -3.09
CA MET A 134 15.22 3.93 -4.51
C MET A 134 15.16 5.30 -5.20
N LYS A 135 14.52 6.29 -4.57
CA LYS A 135 14.50 7.66 -5.10
C LYS A 135 15.91 8.20 -5.29
N GLU A 136 16.77 8.14 -4.29
CA GLU A 136 18.15 8.63 -4.38
C GLU A 136 18.91 7.96 -5.53
N LYS A 137 18.77 6.63 -5.67
CA LYS A 137 19.40 5.88 -6.75
C LYS A 137 18.90 6.34 -8.12
N LEU A 138 17.60 6.51 -8.30
CA LEU A 138 17.02 6.93 -9.58
C LEU A 138 17.34 8.39 -9.91
N LEU A 139 17.39 9.29 -8.92
CA LEU A 139 17.83 10.69 -9.10
C LEU A 139 19.28 10.75 -9.59
N GLN A 140 20.18 9.96 -9.00
CA GLN A 140 21.58 9.85 -9.46
C GLN A 140 21.69 9.35 -10.91
N LYS A 141 20.73 8.55 -11.36
CA LYS A 141 20.65 8.03 -12.74
C LYS A 141 19.88 8.96 -13.69
N GLY A 142 19.37 10.10 -13.23
CA GLY A 142 18.75 11.12 -14.07
C GLY A 142 17.22 11.19 -14.04
N LEU A 143 16.57 10.59 -13.05
CA LEU A 143 15.14 10.83 -12.78
C LEU A 143 14.92 12.32 -12.49
N ASN A 144 13.94 12.94 -13.14
CA ASN A 144 13.64 14.38 -13.00
C ASN A 144 12.16 14.67 -12.65
N VAL A 145 11.37 13.61 -12.41
CA VAL A 145 9.99 13.72 -11.93
C VAL A 145 9.98 14.39 -10.56
N LYS A 146 9.25 15.51 -10.44
CA LYS A 146 9.26 16.34 -9.22
C LYS A 146 8.38 15.80 -8.09
N LYS A 147 7.26 15.17 -8.46
CA LYS A 147 6.28 14.61 -7.52
C LYS A 147 6.61 13.15 -7.30
N ILE A 148 7.06 12.82 -6.08
CA ILE A 148 7.49 11.48 -5.70
C ILE A 148 6.72 11.08 -4.45
N ILE A 149 6.09 9.92 -4.51
CA ILE A 149 5.28 9.34 -3.43
C ILE A 149 5.91 8.01 -3.04
N PHE A 150 5.81 7.65 -1.76
CA PHE A 150 6.39 6.40 -1.26
C PHE A 150 5.32 5.36 -0.96
N GLN A 151 5.55 4.16 -1.46
CA GLN A 151 4.73 2.99 -1.17
C GLN A 151 4.88 2.55 0.30
N ARG A 152 6.11 2.55 0.82
CA ARG A 152 6.50 2.11 2.17
C ARG A 152 6.30 0.62 2.43
N MET A 153 5.11 0.06 2.26
CA MET A 153 4.82 -1.34 2.56
C MET A 153 3.93 -1.96 1.46
N TRP A 154 4.07 -3.27 1.23
CA TRP A 154 3.06 -4.03 0.49
C TRP A 154 1.87 -4.30 1.39
N ASP A 155 0.65 -4.07 0.90
CA ASP A 155 -0.54 -4.64 1.52
C ASP A 155 -0.71 -6.11 1.13
N HIS A 156 -1.50 -6.83 1.92
CA HIS A 156 -1.82 -8.23 1.68
C HIS A 156 -3.32 -8.46 1.94
N PRO A 157 -4.23 -8.03 1.04
CA PRO A 157 -5.65 -7.99 1.34
C PRO A 157 -6.30 -9.37 1.50
N HIS A 158 -6.94 -9.60 2.65
CA HIS A 158 -7.71 -10.81 2.95
C HIS A 158 -8.83 -10.54 3.96
N ASP A 159 -9.80 -11.44 4.03
CA ASP A 159 -10.91 -11.45 4.99
C ASP A 159 -10.95 -12.73 5.86
N LEU A 160 -9.83 -13.48 5.85
CA LEU A 160 -9.65 -14.69 6.64
C LEU A 160 -9.72 -14.44 8.15
N ASP A 161 -10.38 -15.37 8.84
CA ASP A 161 -10.33 -15.48 10.31
C ASP A 161 -9.07 -16.26 10.71
N LEU A 162 -8.05 -15.53 11.15
CA LEU A 162 -6.73 -16.07 11.47
C LEU A 162 -6.66 -16.59 12.91
N HIS A 163 -5.75 -17.51 13.17
CA HIS A 163 -5.50 -18.01 14.53
C HIS A 163 -4.83 -16.94 15.40
N GLU A 164 -5.01 -17.04 16.73
CA GLU A 164 -4.18 -16.29 17.68
C GLU A 164 -2.78 -16.93 17.75
N PRO A 165 -1.70 -16.18 17.46
CA PRO A 165 -0.35 -16.73 17.45
C PRO A 165 0.09 -17.22 18.84
N ILE A 166 0.52 -18.48 18.94
CA ILE A 166 1.21 -18.99 20.13
C ILE A 166 2.72 -18.89 19.96
N PHE A 167 3.47 -18.86 21.07
CA PHE A 167 4.93 -18.83 20.97
C PHE A 167 5.47 -20.18 20.50
N LYS A 168 5.82 -20.24 19.21
CA LYS A 168 6.55 -21.37 18.62
C LYS A 168 7.98 -20.94 18.34
N LYS A 169 8.93 -21.73 18.82
CA LYS A 169 10.34 -21.61 18.43
C LYS A 169 10.56 -22.26 17.07
N GLU A 170 10.07 -21.59 16.04
CA GLU A 170 10.14 -22.03 14.65
C GLU A 170 10.29 -20.81 13.73
N ILE A 171 11.11 -20.93 12.70
CA ILE A 171 11.34 -19.88 11.70
C ILE A 171 10.78 -20.35 10.36
N TYR A 172 10.01 -19.49 9.71
CA TYR A 172 9.37 -19.75 8.42
C TYR A 172 10.04 -18.98 7.29
N PHE A 173 10.23 -19.62 6.15
CA PHE A 173 10.73 -18.99 4.94
C PHE A 173 9.85 -19.35 3.73
N ALA A 174 9.26 -18.35 3.08
CA ALA A 174 8.41 -18.55 1.91
C ALA A 174 9.20 -18.21 0.64
N GLY A 175 9.80 -19.20 -0.01
CA GLY A 175 10.58 -18.97 -1.22
C GLY A 175 11.47 -20.13 -1.65
N ASN A 176 11.92 -20.04 -2.89
CA ASN A 176 12.72 -21.07 -3.54
C ASN A 176 14.17 -21.06 -3.05
N LEU A 177 14.66 -22.20 -2.55
CA LEU A 177 16.00 -22.35 -2.00
C LEU A 177 17.08 -22.26 -3.08
N SER A 178 16.76 -22.51 -4.36
CA SER A 178 17.69 -22.21 -5.46
C SER A 178 18.13 -20.74 -5.49
N ARG A 179 17.25 -19.82 -5.09
CA ARG A 179 17.54 -18.38 -4.98
C ARG A 179 18.23 -18.01 -3.67
N PHE A 180 18.11 -18.84 -2.63
CA PHE A 180 18.66 -18.59 -1.29
C PHE A 180 19.48 -19.80 -0.83
N PRO A 181 20.60 -20.10 -1.51
CA PRO A 181 21.41 -21.29 -1.24
C PRO A 181 21.93 -21.36 0.20
N GLU A 182 22.14 -20.22 0.87
CA GLU A 182 22.59 -20.12 2.25
C GLU A 182 21.64 -20.82 3.25
N LEU A 183 20.34 -20.88 2.93
CA LEU A 183 19.33 -21.51 3.78
C LEU A 183 19.34 -23.04 3.68
N LYS A 184 19.97 -23.63 2.64
CA LYS A 184 20.07 -25.10 2.49
C LYS A 184 20.98 -25.70 3.56
N THR A 185 21.99 -24.94 3.97
CA THR A 185 22.98 -25.30 5.00
C THR A 185 22.66 -24.62 6.33
N TRP A 186 21.38 -24.49 6.68
CA TRP A 186 20.97 -23.93 7.96
C TRP A 186 21.52 -24.77 9.13
N GLU A 187 22.34 -24.14 9.97
CA GLU A 187 22.97 -24.76 11.15
C GLU A 187 22.36 -24.29 12.48
N GLY A 188 21.30 -23.51 12.44
CA GLY A 188 20.62 -23.01 13.64
C GLY A 188 19.99 -24.14 14.47
N THR A 189 19.88 -23.91 15.79
CA THR A 189 19.18 -24.82 16.71
C THR A 189 17.67 -24.82 16.50
N ILE A 190 17.14 -23.71 15.97
CA ILE A 190 15.72 -23.51 15.70
C ILE A 190 15.35 -24.10 14.34
N PRO A 191 14.26 -24.89 14.24
CA PRO A 191 13.74 -25.39 12.97
C PRO A 191 13.47 -24.27 11.95
N LEU A 192 13.91 -24.50 10.71
CA LEU A 192 13.59 -23.67 9.55
C LEU A 192 12.58 -24.42 8.66
N THR A 193 11.34 -23.93 8.60
CA THR A 193 10.30 -24.47 7.73
C THR A 193 10.17 -23.64 6.46
N VAL A 194 10.37 -24.29 5.32
CA VAL A 194 10.44 -23.65 3.99
C VAL A 194 9.22 -24.03 3.15
N PHE A 195 8.53 -23.01 2.66
CA PHE A 195 7.44 -23.17 1.69
C PHE A 195 7.97 -22.92 0.28
N THR A 196 8.08 -24.01 -0.49
CA THR A 196 8.65 -24.01 -1.84
C THR A 196 7.99 -25.08 -2.70
N ASN A 197 7.96 -24.85 -4.02
CA ASN A 197 7.54 -25.84 -5.02
C ASN A 197 8.73 -26.65 -5.58
N GLU A 198 9.95 -26.39 -5.12
CA GLU A 198 11.15 -27.09 -5.59
C GLU A 198 11.24 -28.51 -5.02
N GLU A 199 11.74 -29.43 -5.85
CA GLU A 199 12.01 -30.80 -5.41
C GLU A 199 13.06 -30.83 -4.27
N PRO A 200 12.95 -31.82 -3.35
CA PRO A 200 13.81 -31.88 -2.18
C PRO A 200 15.29 -32.02 -2.56
N PHE A 201 16.07 -31.04 -2.12
CA PHE A 201 17.53 -31.07 -2.15
C PHE A 201 18.07 -31.87 -0.95
N PRO A 202 19.36 -32.25 -0.92
CA PRO A 202 20.01 -32.56 0.35
C PRO A 202 19.96 -31.31 1.24
N LEU A 203 19.31 -31.44 2.39
CA LEU A 203 19.07 -30.38 3.36
C LEU A 203 19.68 -30.77 4.71
N SER A 204 19.98 -29.78 5.54
CA SER A 204 20.33 -30.04 6.94
C SER A 204 19.13 -30.64 7.69
N ASN A 205 19.40 -31.33 8.81
CA ASN A 205 18.35 -31.97 9.61
C ASN A 205 17.34 -30.98 10.24
N GLN A 206 17.63 -29.68 10.20
CA GLN A 206 16.81 -28.61 10.78
C GLN A 206 15.98 -27.86 9.73
N VAL A 207 16.08 -28.23 8.46
CA VAL A 207 15.28 -27.63 7.37
C VAL A 207 14.15 -28.57 6.97
N TYR A 208 12.93 -28.08 7.06
CA TYR A 208 11.71 -28.82 6.74
C TYR A 208 11.00 -28.21 5.54
N ILE A 209 10.72 -29.02 4.51
CA ILE A 209 9.95 -28.57 3.36
C ILE A 209 8.46 -28.78 3.62
N ALA A 210 7.70 -27.69 3.72
CA ALA A 210 6.26 -27.71 3.92
C ALA A 210 5.45 -27.69 2.60
N GLY A 211 6.15 -27.72 1.46
CA GLY A 211 5.57 -27.65 0.13
C GLY A 211 5.03 -26.25 -0.22
N TRP A 212 4.52 -26.12 -1.44
CA TRP A 212 3.84 -24.91 -1.88
C TRP A 212 2.43 -24.84 -1.26
N LYS A 213 2.03 -23.65 -0.85
CA LYS A 213 0.70 -23.36 -0.32
C LYS A 213 0.07 -22.23 -1.11
N THR A 214 -1.25 -22.27 -1.24
CA THR A 214 -2.01 -21.10 -1.65
C THR A 214 -1.85 -19.98 -0.62
N ASP A 215 -2.16 -18.75 -1.01
CA ASP A 215 -2.06 -17.60 -0.13
C ASP A 215 -2.89 -17.77 1.16
N GLU A 216 -4.12 -18.28 1.04
CA GLU A 216 -5.01 -18.54 2.18
C GLU A 216 -4.45 -19.62 3.12
N GLU A 217 -3.99 -20.74 2.57
CA GLU A 217 -3.36 -21.82 3.36
C GLU A 217 -2.07 -21.34 4.04
N MET A 218 -1.31 -20.47 3.38
CA MET A 218 -0.09 -19.88 3.92
C MET A 218 -0.41 -19.00 5.13
N LEU A 219 -1.34 -18.05 4.98
CA LEU A 219 -1.74 -17.15 6.06
C LEU A 219 -2.31 -17.92 7.26
N LEU A 220 -3.16 -18.92 7.02
CA LEU A 220 -3.71 -19.77 8.08
C LEU A 220 -2.61 -20.58 8.78
N GLU A 221 -1.65 -21.16 8.05
CA GLU A 221 -0.57 -21.91 8.69
C GLU A 221 0.34 -21.00 9.53
N LEU A 222 0.76 -19.88 8.97
CA LEU A 222 1.65 -18.92 9.64
C LEU A 222 0.99 -18.29 10.87
N SER A 223 -0.32 -18.00 10.82
CA SER A 223 -1.03 -17.38 11.95
C SER A 223 -1.04 -18.18 13.24
N LYS A 224 -0.70 -19.48 13.17
CA LYS A 224 -0.55 -20.32 14.37
C LYS A 224 0.67 -19.94 15.22
N GLY A 225 1.55 -19.06 14.74
CA GLY A 225 2.70 -18.55 15.48
C GLY A 225 4.04 -19.13 15.04
N GLY A 226 5.13 -18.44 15.39
CA GLY A 226 6.49 -18.61 14.89
C GLY A 226 7.04 -17.28 14.38
N PHE A 227 8.09 -17.30 13.56
CA PHE A 227 8.72 -16.10 13.02
C PHE A 227 8.82 -16.15 11.50
N GLY A 228 8.52 -15.04 10.83
CA GLY A 228 8.74 -14.89 9.40
C GLY A 228 10.14 -14.41 9.08
N LEU A 229 10.96 -15.20 8.38
CA LEU A 229 12.28 -14.80 7.92
C LEU A 229 12.19 -14.13 6.55
N VAL A 230 12.62 -12.87 6.49
CA VAL A 230 12.91 -12.19 5.21
C VAL A 230 14.41 -12.15 5.06
N TRP A 231 14.94 -12.71 3.97
CA TRP A 231 16.38 -12.78 3.75
C TRP A 231 16.77 -12.43 2.31
N THR A 232 18.04 -12.07 2.14
CA THR A 232 18.68 -11.75 0.85
C THR A 232 19.82 -12.73 0.60
N THR A 233 20.11 -13.04 -0.67
CA THR A 233 21.28 -13.87 -1.01
C THR A 233 22.46 -12.98 -1.40
N TYR A 234 23.66 -13.36 -0.98
CA TYR A 234 24.93 -12.75 -1.42
C TYR A 234 25.65 -13.62 -2.46
N GLN A 235 25.16 -14.84 -2.69
CA GLN A 235 25.82 -15.85 -3.51
C GLN A 235 25.39 -15.83 -4.99
N ASN A 236 24.37 -15.05 -5.35
CA ASN A 236 23.97 -14.90 -6.75
C ASN A 236 24.64 -13.68 -7.39
N GLU A 237 25.75 -13.91 -8.10
CA GLU A 237 26.53 -12.84 -8.76
C GLU A 237 25.75 -12.06 -9.81
N GLU A 238 24.71 -12.64 -10.42
CA GLU A 238 23.86 -12.00 -11.43
C GLU A 238 22.88 -10.99 -10.82
N GLN A 239 22.44 -11.25 -9.57
CA GLN A 239 21.57 -10.34 -8.83
C GLN A 239 22.35 -9.18 -8.24
N ASN A 240 21.72 -8.03 -8.23
CA ASN A 240 22.23 -6.89 -7.47
C ASN A 240 21.70 -6.97 -6.04
N VAL A 241 22.57 -7.33 -5.09
CA VAL A 241 22.18 -7.50 -3.68
C VAL A 241 21.72 -6.17 -3.07
N ASP A 242 22.30 -5.05 -3.51
CA ASP A 242 21.91 -3.71 -3.07
C ASP A 242 20.45 -3.38 -3.42
N TYR A 243 19.83 -4.12 -4.35
CA TYR A 243 18.44 -3.88 -4.73
C TYR A 243 17.46 -4.09 -3.57
N TYR A 244 17.76 -4.98 -2.62
CA TYR A 244 16.88 -5.24 -1.48
C TYR A 244 16.85 -4.11 -0.45
N SER A 245 17.85 -3.23 -0.45
CA SER A 245 17.79 -1.99 0.36
C SER A 245 16.93 -0.90 -0.28
N MET A 246 16.52 -1.11 -1.54
CA MET A 246 15.74 -0.14 -2.30
C MET A 246 14.29 -0.59 -2.52
N ASN A 247 14.03 -1.89 -2.67
CA ASN A 247 12.67 -2.40 -2.88
C ASN A 247 11.91 -2.64 -1.56
N VAL A 248 10.62 -2.96 -1.66
CA VAL A 248 9.82 -3.42 -0.51
C VAL A 248 9.54 -4.92 -0.70
N SER A 249 9.81 -5.72 0.33
CA SER A 249 9.62 -7.18 0.27
C SER A 249 8.15 -7.57 0.42
N TYR A 250 7.62 -8.32 -0.54
CA TYR A 250 6.26 -8.88 -0.44
C TYR A 250 6.14 -9.98 0.65
N LYS A 251 7.24 -10.68 0.96
CA LYS A 251 7.23 -11.70 2.04
C LYS A 251 7.01 -11.06 3.41
N LEU A 252 7.56 -9.87 3.60
CA LEU A 252 7.40 -9.09 4.83
C LEU A 252 5.91 -8.85 5.11
N SER A 253 5.15 -8.42 4.09
CA SER A 253 3.72 -8.19 4.24
C SER A 253 2.95 -9.48 4.48
N THR A 254 3.33 -10.60 3.87
CA THR A 254 2.71 -11.90 4.13
C THR A 254 2.81 -12.32 5.60
N TYR A 255 4.00 -12.19 6.21
CA TYR A 255 4.20 -12.56 7.61
C TYR A 255 3.46 -11.64 8.58
N LEU A 256 3.54 -10.33 8.36
CA LEU A 256 2.84 -9.36 9.18
C LEU A 256 1.32 -9.48 9.03
N ALA A 257 0.82 -9.74 7.83
CA ALA A 257 -0.60 -10.01 7.59
C ALA A 257 -1.06 -11.29 8.30
N ALA A 258 -0.22 -12.33 8.34
CA ALA A 258 -0.48 -13.54 9.12
C ALA A 258 -0.46 -13.33 10.64
N GLY A 259 -0.05 -12.16 11.15
CA GLY A 259 -0.05 -11.87 12.58
C GLY A 259 1.23 -12.27 13.33
N ILE A 260 2.29 -12.69 12.62
CA ILE A 260 3.54 -13.15 13.25
C ILE A 260 4.68 -12.14 13.10
N PRO A 261 5.57 -12.03 14.11
CA PRO A 261 6.74 -11.18 14.03
C PRO A 261 7.74 -11.67 12.99
N VAL A 262 8.62 -10.76 12.56
CA VAL A 262 9.59 -11.03 11.49
C VAL A 262 11.03 -10.95 11.97
N ILE A 263 11.93 -11.61 11.24
CA ILE A 263 13.38 -11.49 11.38
C ILE A 263 13.90 -11.07 10.01
N ILE A 264 14.63 -9.95 9.96
CA ILE A 264 15.05 -9.31 8.71
C ILE A 264 16.53 -8.87 8.79
N PRO A 265 17.24 -8.72 7.66
CA PRO A 265 18.56 -8.12 7.66
C PRO A 265 18.48 -6.60 7.84
N ALA A 266 19.54 -6.00 8.40
CA ALA A 266 19.64 -4.54 8.58
C ALA A 266 19.58 -3.77 7.24
N THR A 267 19.96 -4.44 6.15
CA THR A 267 20.00 -3.89 4.80
C THR A 267 18.63 -3.72 4.17
N LEU A 268 17.56 -4.28 4.73
CA LEU A 268 16.21 -4.14 4.15
C LEU A 268 15.72 -2.70 4.27
N SER A 269 15.09 -2.18 3.23
CA SER A 269 14.58 -0.79 3.16
C SER A 269 13.69 -0.35 4.33
N ASN A 270 13.02 -1.31 4.99
CA ASN A 270 12.07 -1.06 6.07
C ASN A 270 12.62 -1.47 7.45
N SER A 271 13.93 -1.66 7.59
CA SER A 271 14.53 -2.18 8.84
C SER A 271 14.24 -1.30 10.05
N ASP A 272 14.45 0.01 9.94
CA ASP A 272 14.16 0.98 11.01
C ASP A 272 12.69 0.92 11.43
N PHE A 273 11.77 0.89 10.47
CA PHE A 273 10.33 0.81 10.73
C PHE A 273 9.94 -0.47 11.51
N ILE A 274 10.51 -1.62 11.17
CA ILE A 274 10.23 -2.89 11.87
C ILE A 274 10.68 -2.82 13.33
N VAL A 275 11.83 -2.21 13.61
CA VAL A 275 12.37 -2.07 14.96
C VAL A 275 11.59 -1.03 15.76
N GLU A 276 11.36 0.16 15.20
CA GLU A 276 10.64 1.26 15.87
C GLU A 276 9.20 0.87 16.25
N GLN A 277 8.51 0.12 15.39
CA GLN A 277 7.16 -0.37 15.64
C GLN A 277 7.15 -1.70 16.45
N GLY A 278 8.33 -2.25 16.75
CA GLY A 278 8.49 -3.49 17.51
C GLY A 278 7.81 -4.70 16.88
N LEU A 279 7.91 -4.83 15.54
CA LEU A 279 7.27 -5.88 14.73
C LEU A 279 8.18 -7.08 14.47
N GLY A 280 9.41 -7.03 14.96
CA GLY A 280 10.39 -8.06 14.69
C GLY A 280 11.78 -7.64 15.09
N PHE A 281 12.76 -8.36 14.56
CA PHE A 281 14.17 -8.16 14.83
C PHE A 281 14.96 -7.93 13.56
N VAL A 282 16.00 -7.11 13.70
CA VAL A 282 17.05 -6.96 12.71
C VAL A 282 18.24 -7.80 13.17
N VAL A 283 18.80 -8.59 12.26
CA VAL A 283 19.96 -9.45 12.52
C VAL A 283 20.98 -9.32 11.39
N ASP A 284 22.25 -9.51 11.70
CA ASP A 284 23.35 -9.42 10.73
C ASP A 284 23.56 -10.74 9.97
N ASN A 285 23.20 -11.88 10.59
CA ASN A 285 23.39 -13.20 10.00
C ASN A 285 22.36 -14.24 10.49
N LEU A 286 22.34 -15.40 9.83
CA LEU A 286 21.37 -16.48 10.10
C LEU A 286 21.59 -17.18 11.45
N GLU A 287 22.82 -17.19 11.97
CA GLU A 287 23.12 -17.77 13.29
C GLU A 287 22.49 -16.92 14.40
N GLU A 288 22.62 -15.61 14.29
CA GLU A 288 21.98 -14.65 15.18
C GLU A 288 20.45 -14.79 15.16
N ALA A 289 19.84 -14.98 13.98
CA ALA A 289 18.40 -15.24 13.87
C ALA A 289 17.95 -16.43 14.73
N SER A 290 18.68 -17.56 14.66
CA SER A 290 18.39 -18.75 15.45
C SER A 290 18.61 -18.50 16.95
N ASN A 291 19.74 -17.89 17.32
CA ASN A 291 20.09 -17.63 18.72
C ASN A 291 19.08 -16.69 19.40
N LEU A 292 18.58 -15.70 18.66
CA LEU A 292 17.58 -14.76 19.14
C LEU A 292 16.28 -15.49 19.50
N VAL A 293 15.75 -16.31 18.59
CA VAL A 293 14.52 -17.08 18.83
C VAL A 293 14.70 -18.09 19.97
N GLU A 294 15.89 -18.68 20.11
CA GLU A 294 16.20 -19.60 21.21
C GLU A 294 16.15 -18.91 22.58
N GLN A 295 16.63 -17.68 22.69
CA GLN A 295 16.73 -16.94 23.96
C GLN A 295 15.47 -16.14 24.30
N LEU A 296 14.57 -15.94 23.34
CA LEU A 296 13.38 -15.11 23.52
C LEU A 296 12.39 -15.74 24.52
N SER A 297 11.86 -14.91 25.43
CA SER A 297 10.77 -15.30 26.33
C SER A 297 9.41 -15.27 25.62
N GLU A 298 8.49 -16.13 26.05
CA GLU A 298 7.10 -16.13 25.57
C GLU A 298 6.39 -14.78 25.76
N GLU A 299 6.60 -14.11 26.89
CA GLU A 299 5.99 -12.80 27.17
C GLU A 299 6.40 -11.75 26.12
N ALA A 300 7.69 -11.65 25.82
CA ALA A 300 8.21 -10.74 24.78
C ALA A 300 7.63 -11.07 23.40
N TYR A 301 7.49 -12.35 23.06
CA TYR A 301 6.87 -12.79 21.81
C TYR A 301 5.40 -12.35 21.72
N LEU A 302 4.60 -12.59 22.76
CA LEU A 302 3.18 -12.21 22.77
C LEU A 302 2.98 -10.69 22.70
N GLN A 303 3.87 -9.91 23.33
CA GLN A 303 3.86 -8.45 23.19
C GLN A 303 4.16 -8.00 21.75
N MET A 304 5.08 -8.68 21.04
CA MET A 304 5.29 -8.42 19.60
C MET A 304 4.06 -8.79 18.78
N CYS A 305 3.49 -9.97 18.99
CA CYS A 305 2.27 -10.40 18.28
C CYS A 305 1.11 -9.41 18.48
N SER A 306 0.96 -8.83 19.68
CA SER A 306 -0.06 -7.81 19.93
C SER A 306 0.13 -6.57 19.04
N ARG A 307 1.38 -6.10 18.85
CA ARG A 307 1.68 -5.00 17.93
C ARG A 307 1.49 -5.40 16.47
N VAL A 308 1.96 -6.59 16.09
CA VAL A 308 1.78 -7.13 14.73
C VAL A 308 0.29 -7.26 14.39
N GLY A 309 -0.57 -7.63 15.34
CA GLY A 309 -2.02 -7.73 15.12
C GLY A 309 -2.65 -6.43 14.61
N TYR A 310 -2.18 -5.27 15.07
CA TYR A 310 -2.61 -3.98 14.53
C TYR A 310 -2.19 -3.81 13.07
N PHE A 311 -0.93 -4.14 12.73
CA PHE A 311 -0.43 -4.05 11.36
C PHE A 311 -1.07 -5.09 10.43
N SER A 312 -1.31 -6.31 10.89
CA SER A 312 -2.07 -7.34 10.17
C SER A 312 -3.42 -6.78 9.70
N PHE A 313 -4.14 -6.08 10.58
CA PHE A 313 -5.39 -5.42 10.22
C PHE A 313 -5.22 -4.28 9.18
N LEU A 314 -4.13 -3.52 9.22
CA LEU A 314 -3.86 -2.49 8.22
C LEU A 314 -3.58 -3.11 6.84
N LEU A 315 -2.70 -4.11 6.79
CA LEU A 315 -2.27 -4.78 5.56
C LEU A 315 -3.42 -5.56 4.90
N SER A 316 -4.23 -6.26 5.69
CA SER A 316 -5.40 -7.00 5.20
C SER A 316 -6.48 -6.10 4.60
N GLN A 317 -6.47 -4.81 4.94
CA GLN A 317 -7.47 -3.84 4.50
C GLN A 317 -6.93 -2.89 3.41
N GLY A 318 -5.72 -3.13 2.91
CA GLY A 318 -5.14 -2.37 1.81
C GLY A 318 -4.76 -0.93 2.18
N PHE A 319 -4.33 -0.69 3.42
CA PHE A 319 -4.13 0.66 3.94
C PHE A 319 -3.07 1.45 3.18
N TYR A 320 -1.90 0.87 2.93
CA TYR A 320 -0.77 1.59 2.33
C TYR A 320 -1.05 1.95 0.86
N ALA A 321 -1.64 1.03 0.11
CA ALA A 321 -2.10 1.25 -1.25
C ALA A 321 -3.18 2.33 -1.31
N LYS A 322 -4.15 2.32 -0.38
CA LYS A 322 -5.12 3.41 -0.28
C LYS A 322 -4.41 4.74 -0.09
N GLN A 323 -3.46 4.85 0.83
CA GLN A 323 -2.72 6.08 1.06
C GLN A 323 -2.00 6.58 -0.20
N PHE A 324 -1.12 5.77 -0.81
CA PHE A 324 -0.33 6.26 -1.94
C PHE A 324 -1.19 6.51 -3.19
N LEU A 325 -2.26 5.72 -3.42
CA LEU A 325 -3.15 5.91 -4.57
C LEU A 325 -3.92 7.23 -4.46
N LEU A 326 -4.44 7.53 -3.27
CA LEU A 326 -5.13 8.80 -3.02
C LEU A 326 -4.19 9.98 -3.08
N GLN A 327 -3.02 9.88 -2.43
CA GLN A 327 -2.02 10.95 -2.47
C GLN A 327 -1.63 11.27 -3.92
N ALA A 328 -1.42 10.25 -4.76
CA ALA A 328 -1.05 10.43 -6.15
C ALA A 328 -2.12 11.13 -6.97
N VAL A 329 -3.39 10.80 -6.73
CA VAL A 329 -4.52 11.46 -7.40
C VAL A 329 -4.71 12.88 -6.87
N PHE A 330 -4.60 13.10 -5.56
CA PHE A 330 -4.76 14.41 -4.92
C PHE A 330 -3.72 15.41 -5.45
N GLU A 331 -2.45 15.01 -5.45
CA GLU A 331 -1.36 15.84 -5.94
C GLU A 331 -1.53 16.23 -7.42
N LEU A 332 -2.17 15.40 -8.24
CA LEU A 332 -2.40 15.68 -9.66
C LEU A 332 -3.74 16.39 -9.93
N GLY A 333 -4.77 16.16 -9.11
CA GLY A 333 -6.14 16.61 -9.32
C GLY A 333 -6.45 17.99 -8.74
N ILE A 334 -5.82 18.41 -7.64
CA ILE A 334 -6.19 19.67 -6.94
C ILE A 334 -5.27 20.85 -7.30
N SER A 335 -4.13 20.60 -7.96
CA SER A 335 -3.16 21.66 -8.29
C SER A 335 -3.63 22.71 -9.32
N HIS A 336 -4.82 22.59 -9.91
CA HIS A 336 -5.25 23.48 -11.01
C HIS A 336 -6.53 24.29 -10.81
N ASN A 337 -7.15 24.29 -9.63
CA ASN A 337 -8.21 25.25 -9.32
C ASN A 337 -8.27 25.52 -7.81
N GLN A 338 -7.38 26.38 -7.32
CA GLN A 338 -7.70 27.45 -6.36
C GLN A 338 -6.40 28.18 -5.97
N GLN A 339 -6.41 29.51 -6.10
CA GLN A 339 -5.54 30.34 -5.29
C GLN A 339 -5.84 30.03 -3.81
N SER A 340 -4.83 29.57 -3.07
CA SER A 340 -4.70 29.66 -1.60
C SER A 340 -6.00 29.51 -0.78
N ARG A 341 -6.80 28.48 -1.00
CA ARG A 341 -7.87 28.13 -0.06
C ARG A 341 -7.69 26.68 0.37
N GLY A 342 -7.71 26.46 1.68
CA GLY A 342 -7.65 25.12 2.26
C GLY A 342 -8.88 24.30 1.90
N ILE A 343 -8.74 22.98 1.93
CA ILE A 343 -9.84 22.03 1.64
C ILE A 343 -10.95 22.25 2.67
N GLN A 344 -12.19 22.45 2.24
CA GLN A 344 -13.31 22.67 3.15
C GLN A 344 -13.90 21.33 3.62
N LEU A 345 -13.64 20.97 4.87
CA LEU A 345 -14.22 19.83 5.55
C LEU A 345 -15.45 20.26 6.34
N LEU A 346 -16.51 19.44 6.36
CA LEU A 346 -17.69 19.69 7.20
C LEU A 346 -18.05 18.48 8.06
N THR A 347 -18.23 18.73 9.36
CA THR A 347 -18.81 17.78 10.32
C THR A 347 -20.10 18.38 10.88
N ILE A 348 -21.20 17.62 10.85
CA ILE A 348 -22.45 18.01 11.53
C ILE A 348 -22.63 17.10 12.75
N THR A 349 -22.86 17.70 13.92
CA THR A 349 -22.88 16.98 15.19
C THR A 349 -23.97 17.45 16.15
N ASN A 350 -24.39 16.53 17.02
CA ASN A 350 -25.21 16.80 18.20
C ASN A 350 -24.45 16.60 19.52
N SER A 351 -23.12 16.39 19.45
CA SER A 351 -22.25 16.12 20.59
C SER A 351 -21.04 17.05 20.56
N GLN A 352 -20.46 17.31 21.73
CA GLN A 352 -19.13 17.93 21.81
C GLN A 352 -18.00 16.92 21.62
N ASP A 353 -18.33 15.63 21.70
CA ASP A 353 -17.38 14.55 21.51
C ASP A 353 -17.37 14.17 20.03
N LEU A 354 -16.26 14.47 19.37
CA LEU A 354 -15.96 14.03 18.01
C LEU A 354 -14.73 13.15 18.06
N GLU A 355 -14.75 12.05 17.32
CA GLU A 355 -13.66 11.08 17.32
C GLU A 355 -12.41 11.70 16.66
N GLN A 356 -11.32 11.82 17.44
CA GLN A 356 -10.00 12.32 17.03
C GLN A 356 -9.94 13.74 16.43
N ILE A 357 -10.90 14.61 16.73
CA ILE A 357 -10.96 15.95 16.13
C ILE A 357 -9.75 16.83 16.49
N GLU A 358 -9.25 16.78 17.73
CA GLU A 358 -8.14 17.61 18.17
C GLU A 358 -6.85 17.28 17.40
N TYR A 359 -6.57 15.99 17.25
CA TYR A 359 -5.44 15.46 16.49
C TYR A 359 -5.55 15.82 15.00
N LEU A 360 -6.74 15.69 14.44
CA LEU A 360 -7.03 16.00 13.05
C LEU A 360 -6.71 17.43 12.65
N VAL A 361 -7.20 18.36 13.46
CA VAL A 361 -7.02 19.79 13.26
C VAL A 361 -5.53 20.16 13.30
N GLU A 362 -4.73 19.47 14.11
CA GLU A 362 -3.29 19.70 14.23
C GLU A 362 -2.49 19.11 13.06
N GLN A 363 -2.87 17.93 12.57
CA GLN A 363 -2.10 17.22 11.54
C GLN A 363 -2.46 17.62 10.11
N LEU A 364 -3.61 18.28 9.90
CA LEU A 364 -4.08 18.74 8.60
C LEU A 364 -4.24 20.28 8.56
N PRO A 365 -3.16 21.06 8.71
CA PRO A 365 -3.22 22.52 8.71
C PRO A 365 -3.69 23.12 7.37
N GLU A 366 -3.63 22.35 6.28
CA GLU A 366 -4.13 22.73 4.95
C GLU A 366 -5.64 22.52 4.75
N CYS A 367 -6.33 21.94 5.74
CA CYS A 367 -7.77 21.70 5.71
C CYS A 367 -8.50 22.65 6.65
N ASP A 368 -9.58 23.27 6.17
CA ASP A 368 -10.50 24.10 6.95
C ASP A 368 -11.64 23.25 7.51
N PHE A 369 -11.69 23.08 8.83
CA PHE A 369 -12.69 22.27 9.54
C PHE A 369 -13.91 23.11 9.93
N SER A 370 -14.99 22.99 9.16
CA SER A 370 -16.30 23.51 9.54
C SER A 370 -17.04 22.51 10.42
N ILE A 371 -17.37 22.88 11.65
CA ILE A 371 -18.13 22.04 12.59
C ILE A 371 -19.45 22.74 12.87
N ALA A 372 -20.58 22.08 12.56
CA ALA A 372 -21.91 22.65 12.75
C ALA A 372 -22.73 21.82 13.73
N ALA A 373 -23.50 22.49 14.59
CA ALA A 373 -24.41 21.86 15.54
C ALA A 373 -25.75 22.58 15.61
N ARG A 374 -26.84 21.84 15.85
CA ARG A 374 -28.17 22.39 16.12
C ARG A 374 -28.26 23.10 17.48
N THR A 375 -27.35 22.76 18.39
CA THR A 375 -27.31 23.27 19.76
C THR A 375 -26.14 24.23 19.96
N VAL A 376 -26.11 24.87 21.13
CA VAL A 376 -24.86 25.46 21.63
C VAL A 376 -23.79 24.38 21.76
N MET A 377 -22.53 24.77 21.56
CA MET A 377 -21.37 23.88 21.66
C MET A 377 -20.78 23.92 23.06
N GLY A 378 -20.31 22.77 23.53
CA GLY A 378 -19.61 22.66 24.81
C GLY A 378 -18.13 23.04 24.72
N PRO A 379 -17.44 23.17 25.87
CA PRO A 379 -16.06 23.66 25.96
C PRO A 379 -15.09 22.97 25.01
N ARG A 380 -15.21 21.65 24.89
CA ARG A 380 -14.31 20.83 24.05
C ARG A 380 -14.30 21.25 22.57
N LEU A 381 -15.46 21.67 22.04
CA LEU A 381 -15.52 22.22 20.68
C LEU A 381 -15.15 23.70 20.65
N THR A 382 -15.61 24.51 21.63
CA THR A 382 -15.32 25.95 21.62
C THR A 382 -13.84 26.25 21.79
N ASP A 383 -13.09 25.42 22.51
CA ASP A 383 -11.65 25.55 22.69
C ASP A 383 -10.88 25.31 21.37
N LEU A 384 -11.44 24.54 20.44
CA LEU A 384 -10.85 24.33 19.11
C LEU A 384 -10.89 25.60 18.23
N ALA A 385 -11.74 26.58 18.55
CA ALA A 385 -11.78 27.84 17.81
C ALA A 385 -10.49 28.67 17.91
N GLU A 386 -9.56 28.30 18.80
CA GLU A 386 -8.23 28.90 18.88
C GLU A 386 -7.33 28.52 17.69
N LYS A 387 -7.66 27.46 16.94
CA LYS A 387 -6.89 26.99 15.78
C LYS A 387 -7.35 27.72 14.51
N GLU A 388 -6.39 28.23 13.72
CA GLU A 388 -6.67 29.04 12.52
C GLU A 388 -7.49 28.31 11.44
N ASN A 389 -7.44 26.97 11.44
CA ASN A 389 -8.11 26.11 10.48
C ASN A 389 -9.44 25.50 11.01
N VAL A 390 -10.02 26.05 12.09
CA VAL A 390 -11.31 25.57 12.66
C VAL A 390 -12.38 26.67 12.65
N TYR A 391 -13.57 26.32 12.18
CA TYR A 391 -14.72 27.20 12.09
C TYR A 391 -15.95 26.54 12.74
N LEU A 392 -16.46 27.15 13.80
CA LEU A 392 -17.58 26.61 14.57
C LEU A 392 -18.89 27.33 14.23
N TYR A 393 -19.94 26.54 14.01
CA TYR A 393 -21.30 27.01 13.69
C TYR A 393 -22.31 26.46 14.71
N PRO A 394 -22.36 27.01 15.95
CA PRO A 394 -23.35 26.63 16.95
C PRO A 394 -24.75 27.15 16.59
N ALA A 395 -25.78 26.48 17.07
CA ALA A 395 -27.19 26.85 16.86
C ALA A 395 -27.56 27.04 15.37
N SER A 396 -27.02 26.20 14.49
CA SER A 396 -27.24 26.27 13.05
C SER A 396 -28.65 25.80 12.67
N ASP A 397 -29.38 26.63 11.93
CA ASP A 397 -30.66 26.24 11.33
C ASP A 397 -30.46 25.44 10.02
N SER A 398 -31.57 25.01 9.40
CA SER A 398 -31.49 24.13 8.22
C SER A 398 -30.91 24.84 7.00
N GLU A 399 -31.20 26.14 6.86
CA GLU A 399 -30.68 26.98 5.77
C GLU A 399 -29.17 27.13 5.90
N LYS A 400 -28.68 27.35 7.14
CA LYS A 400 -27.24 27.42 7.40
C LYS A 400 -26.52 26.12 7.10
N ILE A 401 -27.12 24.98 7.45
CA ILE A 401 -26.55 23.66 7.15
C ILE A 401 -26.47 23.44 5.63
N GLU A 402 -27.49 23.83 4.87
CA GLU A 402 -27.47 23.73 3.40
C GLU A 402 -26.39 24.63 2.78
N GLU A 403 -26.23 25.86 3.27
CA GLU A 403 -25.16 26.76 2.84
C GLU A 403 -23.76 26.17 3.07
N LEU A 404 -23.55 25.53 4.23
CA LEU A 404 -22.29 24.88 4.55
C LEU A 404 -22.07 23.64 3.68
N LEU A 405 -23.10 22.83 3.49
CA LEU A 405 -23.04 21.66 2.61
C LEU A 405 -22.64 22.06 1.19
N ASP A 406 -23.17 23.14 0.63
CA ASP A 406 -22.81 23.62 -0.72
C ASP A 406 -21.33 23.99 -0.84
N LYS A 407 -20.78 24.63 0.21
CA LYS A 407 -19.37 25.09 0.28
C LYS A 407 -18.37 24.00 0.65
N THR A 408 -18.85 22.82 1.02
CA THR A 408 -18.02 21.70 1.48
C THR A 408 -17.42 20.93 0.30
N ASP A 409 -16.11 20.66 0.37
CA ASP A 409 -15.42 19.76 -0.57
C ASP A 409 -15.58 18.30 -0.13
N LEU A 410 -15.43 18.01 1.17
CA LEU A 410 -15.56 16.67 1.76
C LEU A 410 -16.37 16.70 3.06
N TYR A 411 -17.32 15.75 3.22
CA TYR A 411 -18.06 15.59 4.46
C TYR A 411 -17.37 14.61 5.40
N LEU A 412 -17.06 15.06 6.62
CA LEU A 412 -16.33 14.33 7.65
C LEU A 412 -17.28 13.83 8.74
N ASP A 413 -17.61 12.56 8.70
CA ASP A 413 -18.45 11.89 9.69
C ASP A 413 -17.61 11.25 10.81
N ILE A 414 -17.28 12.10 11.79
CA ILE A 414 -16.59 11.73 13.04
C ILE A 414 -17.50 11.91 14.26
N ASN A 415 -18.79 12.09 14.03
CA ASN A 415 -19.80 12.35 15.06
C ASN A 415 -20.28 11.06 15.72
N TYR A 416 -20.20 10.97 17.05
CA TYR A 416 -20.81 9.84 17.76
C TYR A 416 -22.35 9.89 17.71
N GLY A 417 -22.99 8.75 17.45
CA GLY A 417 -24.44 8.58 17.59
C GLY A 417 -25.15 8.17 16.31
N GLY A 418 -26.35 8.71 16.08
CA GLY A 418 -27.13 8.53 14.84
C GLY A 418 -26.89 9.66 13.84
N GLU A 419 -27.22 9.43 12.56
CA GLU A 419 -27.18 10.48 11.53
C GLU A 419 -27.91 11.74 12.00
N VAL A 420 -27.27 12.90 11.80
CA VAL A 420 -27.88 14.20 12.08
C VAL A 420 -28.49 14.74 10.79
N ASP A 421 -29.73 15.26 10.88
CA ASP A 421 -30.42 16.02 9.83
C ASP A 421 -30.67 15.36 8.45
N GLY A 422 -30.49 14.04 8.34
CA GLY A 422 -30.70 13.34 7.06
C GLY A 422 -29.67 13.73 6.00
N VAL A 423 -28.50 14.18 6.44
CA VAL A 423 -27.39 14.70 5.63
C VAL A 423 -26.93 13.70 4.56
N PHE A 424 -26.94 12.40 4.83
CA PHE A 424 -26.55 11.37 3.87
C PHE A 424 -27.46 11.33 2.64
N ASN A 425 -28.74 11.68 2.78
CA ASN A 425 -29.67 11.73 1.65
C ASN A 425 -29.49 12.97 0.76
N ARG A 426 -28.86 14.03 1.29
CA ARG A 426 -28.68 15.32 0.60
C ARG A 426 -27.31 15.42 -0.09
N LEU A 427 -26.39 14.52 0.23
CA LEU A 427 -24.99 14.51 -0.24
C LEU A 427 -24.71 13.56 -1.42
N LEU A 428 -25.73 13.17 -2.21
CA LEU A 428 -25.62 12.14 -3.27
C LEU A 428 -24.54 12.38 -4.35
N GLU A 429 -23.96 13.58 -4.43
CA GLU A 429 -22.89 13.94 -5.38
C GLU A 429 -21.52 14.26 -4.73
N LYS A 430 -21.38 14.13 -3.40
CA LYS A 430 -20.15 14.48 -2.65
C LYS A 430 -19.46 13.26 -2.03
N ILE A 431 -18.15 13.37 -1.77
CA ILE A 431 -17.32 12.29 -1.20
C ILE A 431 -17.53 12.23 0.33
N PHE A 432 -17.72 11.02 0.87
CA PHE A 432 -17.98 10.75 2.29
C PHE A 432 -16.75 10.21 3.03
N LEU A 433 -16.50 10.71 4.23
CA LEU A 433 -15.48 10.21 5.16
C LEU A 433 -16.16 9.75 6.45
N VAL A 434 -15.93 8.52 6.94
CA VAL A 434 -16.60 7.95 8.15
C VAL A 434 -15.60 7.14 8.97
N LEU A 435 -15.60 7.29 10.31
CA LEU A 435 -14.76 6.51 11.24
C LEU A 435 -15.36 5.14 11.67
N PRO A 436 -14.56 4.09 11.90
CA PRO A 436 -15.03 2.70 12.03
C PRO A 436 -15.68 2.41 13.39
N SER A 437 -15.38 3.20 14.42
CA SER A 437 -15.98 3.09 15.75
C SER A 437 -17.45 3.52 15.78
N ILE A 438 -17.92 4.22 14.73
CA ILE A 438 -19.25 4.84 14.68
C ILE A 438 -20.19 3.95 13.86
N LYS A 439 -20.83 2.98 14.55
CA LYS A 439 -21.87 2.12 13.96
C LYS A 439 -23.14 2.93 13.69
N HIS A 440 -23.26 3.55 12.53
CA HIS A 440 -24.60 3.82 11.99
C HIS A 440 -25.20 2.50 11.48
N LYS A 441 -26.49 2.26 11.79
CA LYS A 441 -27.21 1.03 11.43
C LYS A 441 -27.05 0.74 9.93
N MET A 442 -26.26 -0.30 9.63
CA MET A 442 -26.05 -0.88 8.32
C MET A 442 -27.34 -1.52 7.79
N GLU A 443 -28.32 -0.73 7.38
CA GLU A 443 -29.44 -1.18 6.56
C GLU A 443 -29.93 -0.05 5.65
N LYS A 444 -29.08 0.42 4.73
CA LYS A 444 -29.45 0.80 3.36
C LYS A 444 -28.26 1.43 2.62
N LYS A 445 -28.02 0.88 1.43
CA LYS A 445 -27.14 1.29 0.34
C LYS A 445 -25.69 0.79 0.42
N ALA A 446 -25.40 -0.09 -0.54
CA ALA A 446 -24.08 -0.39 -1.04
C ALA A 446 -23.42 0.90 -1.56
N SER A 447 -22.10 1.01 -1.40
CA SER A 447 -21.27 2.22 -1.44
C SER A 447 -21.38 3.02 -0.14
N ILE A 448 -20.38 2.88 0.72
CA ILE A 448 -19.87 3.81 1.76
C ILE A 448 -18.97 2.96 2.67
N SER A 449 -17.65 3.20 2.58
CA SER A 449 -16.64 2.76 3.57
C SER A 449 -15.30 3.21 3.01
N PHE A 450 -14.81 4.39 3.40
CA PHE A 450 -13.51 4.80 2.86
C PHE A 450 -12.54 5.54 3.77
N LEU A 451 -12.97 6.16 4.87
CA LEU A 451 -12.03 6.93 5.70
C LEU A 451 -11.96 6.53 7.16
N SER A 452 -12.26 5.26 7.42
CA SER A 452 -12.21 4.70 8.77
C SER A 452 -10.78 4.47 9.27
N LYS A 453 -9.79 4.45 8.37
CA LYS A 453 -8.40 4.10 8.70
C LYS A 453 -7.37 5.20 8.47
N MET A 454 -7.71 6.27 7.76
CA MET A 454 -6.77 7.35 7.46
C MET A 454 -6.39 8.18 8.70
N LEU A 455 -7.20 8.09 9.75
CA LEU A 455 -7.13 8.95 10.93
C LEU A 455 -6.30 8.39 12.08
N MET A 456 -5.90 7.12 12.02
CA MET A 456 -4.92 6.57 12.96
C MET A 456 -3.47 6.80 12.51
N LEU A 457 -3.22 7.38 11.33
CA LEU A 457 -1.94 7.26 10.62
C LEU A 457 -1.42 8.60 10.05
N TRP A 458 -1.60 9.70 10.79
CA TRP A 458 -0.88 10.96 10.57
C TRP A 458 -0.06 11.41 11.78
#